data_AF-A0A258QK09-F1
#
_entry.id   AF-A0A258QK09-F1
#
_cell.length_a   1.000
_cell.length_b   1.000
_cell.length_c   1.000
_cell.angle_alpha   90.00
_cell.angle_beta   90.00
_cell.angle_gamma   90.00
#
_symmetry.space_group_name_H-M   'P 1'
#
loop_
_entity.id
_entity.type
_entity.pdbx_description
1 polymer ?
#
loop_
_entity_poly.entity_id
_entity_poly.type
_entity_poly.pdbx_seq_one_letter_code
_entity_poly.pdbx_strand_id
1 'polypeptide(L)'
;MQWEVVIGLETHAQLQTQSKIFSGASTRFGAGPNTQACPVDLALPGVLPVLNRQAVEHAIRFGLAVGAKISPASIFARKNYFYPDLPKGYQISQMEIPVVVGGHLEILVGDEVKVVELTRAHMEEDAGKSVHEEGFIGPHGEASSGIDLNRAG
;
A
#
# COMPACT_ATOMS: atom_id res chain seq x y z
N MET A 1 27.53 21.12 -19.84
CA MET A 1 27.57 19.88 -19.04
C MET A 1 27.47 18.70 -20.00
N GLN A 2 28.16 17.58 -19.75
CA GLN A 2 28.23 16.43 -20.67
C GLN A 2 27.27 15.29 -20.28
N TRP A 3 26.59 15.40 -19.14
CA TRP A 3 25.67 14.41 -18.60
C TRP A 3 24.37 15.07 -18.13
N GLU A 4 23.28 14.31 -18.17
CA GLU A 4 21.96 14.70 -17.70
C GLU A 4 21.53 13.77 -16.56
N VAL A 5 21.00 14.33 -15.47
CA VAL A 5 20.48 13.57 -14.33
C VAL A 5 18.98 13.35 -14.50
N VAL A 6 18.55 12.09 -14.51
CA VAL A 6 17.15 11.70 -14.64
C VAL A 6 16.71 10.97 -13.35
N ILE A 7 15.66 11.46 -12.69
CA ILE A 7 15.16 10.93 -11.41
C ILE A 7 13.71 10.49 -11.60
N GLY A 8 13.39 9.27 -11.17
CA GLY A 8 12.03 8.76 -11.04
C GLY A 8 11.72 8.46 -9.58
N LEU A 9 10.51 8.74 -9.13
CA LEU A 9 10.06 8.50 -7.76
C LEU A 9 8.91 7.49 -7.76
N GLU A 10 8.95 6.56 -6.81
CA GLU A 10 7.80 5.73 -6.43
C GLU A 10 7.35 6.19 -5.05
N THR A 11 6.06 6.50 -4.89
CA THR A 11 5.50 7.00 -3.64
C THR A 11 4.32 6.13 -3.24
N HIS A 12 4.30 5.71 -1.98
CA HIS A 12 3.20 4.99 -1.35
C HIS A 12 2.50 5.94 -0.39
N ALA A 13 1.17 6.00 -0.45
CA ALA A 13 0.37 6.90 0.37
C ALA A 13 -0.72 6.11 1.10
N GLN A 14 -0.71 6.18 2.44
CA GLN A 14 -1.73 5.51 3.25
C GLN A 14 -3.03 6.30 3.20
N LEU A 15 -4.09 5.65 2.69
CA LEU A 15 -5.41 6.26 2.58
C LEU A 15 -6.08 6.35 3.97
N GLN A 16 -6.56 7.54 4.32
CA GLN A 16 -7.26 7.81 5.60
C GLN A 16 -8.69 7.24 5.60
N THR A 17 -8.78 5.92 5.48
CA THR A 17 -10.04 5.17 5.55
C THR A 17 -10.33 4.71 6.97
N GLN A 18 -11.58 4.34 7.29
CA GLN A 18 -11.92 3.80 8.63
C GLN A 18 -11.59 2.31 8.80
N SER A 19 -11.69 1.55 7.72
CA SER A 19 -11.38 0.12 7.64
C SER A 19 -10.36 -0.16 6.55
N LYS A 20 -9.68 -1.31 6.65
CA LYS A 20 -8.66 -1.76 5.68
C LYS A 20 -9.20 -1.94 4.26
N ILE A 21 -8.33 -2.11 3.26
CA ILE A 21 -8.76 -2.14 1.85
C ILE A 21 -9.53 -3.42 1.50
N PHE A 22 -9.24 -4.54 2.16
CA PHE A 22 -9.88 -5.83 1.90
C PHE A 22 -10.61 -6.47 3.09
N SER A 23 -10.67 -5.77 4.23
CA SER A 23 -11.32 -6.27 5.44
C SER A 23 -11.99 -5.15 6.24
N GLY A 24 -12.87 -5.53 7.17
CA GLY A 24 -13.56 -4.59 8.08
C GLY A 24 -12.73 -4.13 9.28
N ALA A 25 -11.47 -4.58 9.41
CA ALA A 25 -10.62 -4.22 10.53
C ALA A 25 -10.19 -2.75 10.48
N SER A 26 -9.88 -2.16 11.64
CA SER A 26 -9.53 -0.74 11.74
C SER A 26 -8.14 -0.43 11.17
N THR A 27 -7.97 0.79 10.66
CA THR A 27 -6.71 1.39 10.21
C THR A 27 -6.09 2.33 11.25
N ARG A 28 -6.66 2.42 12.46
CA ARG A 28 -6.26 3.41 13.47
C ARG A 28 -4.86 3.13 14.00
N PHE A 29 -3.95 4.06 13.78
CA PHE A 29 -2.59 4.02 14.30
C PHE A 29 -2.51 3.93 15.85
N GLY A 30 -1.48 3.25 16.35
CA GLY A 30 -1.11 3.25 17.77
C GLY A 30 -1.79 2.20 18.66
N ALA A 31 -2.49 1.23 18.07
CA ALA A 31 -3.06 0.11 18.82
C ALA A 31 -1.98 -0.88 19.31
N GLY A 32 -2.34 -1.70 20.31
CA GLY A 32 -1.47 -2.78 20.77
C GLY A 32 -1.21 -3.81 19.65
N PRO A 33 -0.07 -4.51 19.64
CA PRO A 33 0.28 -5.44 18.55
C PRO A 33 -0.80 -6.48 18.29
N ASN A 34 -1.11 -6.72 17.00
CA ASN A 34 -2.08 -7.72 16.53
C ASN A 34 -3.53 -7.56 17.09
N THR A 35 -3.91 -6.38 17.57
CA THR A 35 -5.28 -6.12 18.08
C THR A 35 -6.27 -5.60 17.03
N GLN A 36 -5.77 -5.20 15.87
CA GLN A 36 -6.53 -4.71 14.72
C GLN A 36 -6.35 -5.60 13.48
N ALA A 37 -6.00 -6.87 13.69
CA ALA A 37 -5.99 -7.88 12.64
C ALA A 37 -7.23 -8.76 12.74
N CYS A 38 -7.85 -9.08 11.60
CA CYS A 38 -8.94 -10.03 11.50
C CYS A 38 -8.51 -11.28 10.68
N PRO A 39 -9.35 -12.33 10.56
CA PRO A 39 -9.00 -13.53 9.79
C PRO A 39 -8.50 -13.27 8.37
N VAL A 40 -9.02 -12.24 7.68
CA VAL A 40 -8.58 -11.84 6.33
C VAL A 40 -7.15 -11.30 6.36
N ASP A 41 -6.86 -10.41 7.31
CA ASP A 41 -5.53 -9.78 7.46
C ASP A 41 -4.48 -10.81 7.86
N LEU A 42 -4.86 -11.76 8.73
CA LEU A 42 -4.03 -12.89 9.18
C LEU A 42 -3.86 -13.98 8.12
N ALA A 43 -4.52 -13.86 6.96
CA ALA A 43 -4.51 -14.85 5.88
C ALA A 43 -4.93 -16.26 6.32
N LEU A 44 -5.92 -16.38 7.20
CA LEU A 44 -6.39 -17.70 7.64
C LEU A 44 -6.98 -18.50 6.47
N PRO A 45 -6.88 -19.84 6.48
CA PRO A 45 -7.46 -20.67 5.41
C PRO A 45 -8.95 -20.41 5.20
N GLY A 46 -9.35 -20.20 3.94
CA GLY A 46 -10.76 -20.03 3.54
C GLY A 46 -11.29 -18.59 3.53
N VAL A 47 -10.49 -17.60 3.91
CA VAL A 47 -10.91 -16.18 3.88
C VAL A 47 -10.90 -15.61 2.45
N LEU A 48 -11.73 -14.59 2.20
CA LEU A 48 -11.83 -13.90 0.92
C LEU A 48 -11.77 -12.37 1.12
N PRO A 49 -11.10 -11.62 0.23
CA PRO A 49 -11.01 -10.17 0.32
C PRO A 49 -12.33 -9.49 -0.09
N VAL A 50 -12.70 -8.41 0.61
CA VAL A 50 -13.86 -7.56 0.26
C VAL A 50 -13.39 -6.12 0.13
N LEU A 51 -13.45 -5.58 -1.09
CA LEU A 51 -12.92 -4.24 -1.41
C LEU A 51 -13.65 -3.12 -0.67
N ASN A 52 -12.86 -2.22 -0.09
CA ASN A 52 -13.33 -1.00 0.56
C ASN A 52 -13.73 0.08 -0.45
N ARG A 53 -14.99 0.50 -0.42
CA ARG A 53 -15.54 1.57 -1.27
C ARG A 53 -14.81 2.90 -1.08
N GLN A 54 -14.47 3.27 0.16
CA GLN A 54 -13.82 4.54 0.46
C GLN A 54 -12.39 4.61 -0.11
N ALA A 55 -11.69 3.48 -0.15
CA ALA A 55 -10.37 3.39 -0.79
C ALA A 55 -10.46 3.71 -2.30
N VAL A 56 -11.48 3.16 -2.98
CA VAL A 56 -11.77 3.45 -4.39
C VAL A 56 -12.10 4.92 -4.60
N GLU A 57 -12.97 5.50 -3.76
CA GLU A 57 -13.32 6.92 -3.83
C GLU A 57 -12.09 7.84 -3.67
N HIS A 58 -11.18 7.50 -2.77
CA HIS A 58 -9.94 8.25 -2.57
C HIS A 58 -8.98 8.14 -3.77
N ALA A 59 -8.83 6.94 -4.34
CA ALA A 59 -8.00 6.75 -5.53
C ALA A 59 -8.54 7.54 -6.74
N ILE A 60 -9.85 7.53 -6.95
CA ILE A 60 -10.51 8.33 -8.01
C ILE A 60 -10.32 9.82 -7.75
N ARG A 61 -10.54 10.28 -6.50
CA ARG A 61 -10.36 11.68 -6.12
C ARG A 61 -8.92 12.15 -6.37
N PHE A 62 -7.93 11.33 -6.02
CA PHE A 62 -6.53 11.62 -6.31
C PHE A 62 -6.29 11.76 -7.81
N GLY A 63 -6.75 10.78 -8.61
CA GLY A 63 -6.56 10.84 -10.06
C GLY A 63 -7.18 12.08 -10.71
N LEU A 64 -8.38 12.47 -10.28
CA LEU A 64 -9.01 13.71 -10.75
C LEU A 64 -8.20 14.96 -10.33
N ALA A 65 -7.65 14.98 -9.12
CA ALA A 65 -6.87 16.11 -8.61
C ALA A 65 -5.56 16.34 -9.37
N VAL A 66 -4.95 15.29 -9.92
CA VAL A 66 -3.70 15.36 -10.71
C VAL A 66 -3.96 15.37 -12.23
N GLY A 67 -5.21 15.61 -12.65
CA GLY A 67 -5.59 15.67 -14.06
C GLY A 67 -5.40 14.35 -14.82
N ALA A 68 -5.39 13.21 -14.13
CA ALA A 68 -5.20 11.91 -14.72
C ALA A 68 -6.48 11.33 -15.34
N LYS A 69 -6.32 10.30 -16.17
CA LYS A 69 -7.43 9.50 -16.68
C LYS A 69 -7.82 8.42 -15.67
N ILE A 70 -9.09 8.43 -15.24
CA ILE A 70 -9.65 7.36 -14.43
C ILE A 70 -10.06 6.20 -15.34
N SER A 71 -9.59 4.99 -15.03
CA SER A 71 -9.95 3.80 -15.79
C SER A 71 -11.41 3.41 -15.51
N PRO A 72 -12.25 3.17 -16.54
CA PRO A 72 -13.64 2.74 -16.34
C PRO A 72 -13.75 1.32 -15.76
N ALA A 73 -12.69 0.53 -15.90
CA ALA A 73 -12.49 -0.74 -15.24
C ALA A 73 -11.03 -0.84 -14.79
N SER A 74 -10.78 -1.44 -13.63
CA SER A 74 -9.43 -1.71 -13.12
C SER A 74 -9.38 -3.11 -12.52
N ILE A 75 -8.23 -3.77 -12.60
CA ILE A 75 -8.08 -5.18 -12.20
C ILE A 75 -7.09 -5.28 -11.04
N PHE A 76 -7.53 -5.95 -9.96
CA PHE A 76 -6.61 -6.36 -8.90
C PHE A 76 -5.85 -7.62 -9.29
N ALA A 77 -4.55 -7.63 -9.03
CA ALA A 77 -3.62 -8.71 -9.30
C ALA A 77 -2.91 -9.13 -8.01
N ARG A 78 -2.40 -10.37 -7.98
CA ARG A 78 -1.61 -10.89 -6.85
C ARG A 78 -0.13 -10.74 -7.17
N LYS A 79 0.57 -9.89 -6.43
CA LYS A 79 2.03 -9.76 -6.46
C LYS A 79 2.62 -10.73 -5.44
N ASN A 80 3.10 -11.88 -5.91
CA ASN A 80 3.53 -12.99 -5.05
C ASN A 80 4.97 -12.81 -4.57
N TYR A 81 5.19 -12.83 -3.26
CA TYR A 81 6.51 -12.87 -2.62
C TYR A 81 6.35 -13.30 -1.16
N PHE A 82 7.39 -13.90 -0.60
CA PHE A 82 7.37 -14.41 0.78
C PHE A 82 8.10 -13.44 1.71
N TYR A 83 7.40 -12.95 2.72
CA TYR A 83 8.00 -12.19 3.81
C TYR A 83 7.13 -12.30 5.08
N PRO A 84 7.70 -12.34 6.30
CA PRO A 84 6.94 -12.60 7.53
C PRO A 84 5.79 -11.63 7.83
N ASP A 85 5.92 -10.36 7.43
CA ASP A 85 4.85 -9.36 7.59
C ASP A 85 3.82 -9.36 6.45
N LEU A 86 3.96 -10.24 5.46
CA LEU A 86 3.01 -10.45 4.37
C LEU A 86 2.35 -11.83 4.48
N PRO A 87 1.30 -11.98 5.30
CA PRO A 87 0.79 -13.29 5.71
C PRO A 87 0.19 -14.12 4.57
N LYS A 88 -0.26 -13.49 3.48
CA LYS A 88 -0.86 -14.18 2.33
C LYS A 88 0.16 -14.84 1.40
N GLY A 89 1.45 -14.50 1.50
CA GLY A 89 2.46 -14.84 0.48
C GLY A 89 2.25 -14.12 -0.86
N TYR A 90 1.32 -13.17 -0.91
CA TYR A 90 1.11 -12.24 -2.00
C TYR A 90 0.43 -10.96 -1.48
N GLN A 91 0.72 -9.85 -2.15
CA GLN A 91 0.04 -8.57 -1.96
C GLN A 91 -1.00 -8.42 -3.07
N ILE A 92 -2.24 -8.08 -2.72
CA ILE A 92 -3.27 -7.67 -3.67
C ILE A 92 -2.97 -6.22 -4.06
N SER A 93 -2.60 -6.02 -5.32
CA SER A 93 -2.25 -4.72 -5.92
C SER A 93 -2.93 -4.62 -7.30
N GLN A 94 -2.52 -3.71 -8.19
CA GLN A 94 -2.98 -3.68 -9.58
C GLN A 94 -1.78 -3.69 -10.52
N MET A 95 -1.81 -4.52 -11.57
CA MET A 95 -0.72 -4.61 -12.54
C MET A 95 -1.11 -3.97 -13.87
N GLU A 96 -1.76 -4.68 -14.80
CA GLU A 96 -1.95 -4.16 -16.16
C GLU A 96 -2.96 -3.00 -16.25
N ILE A 97 -4.03 -3.03 -15.46
CA ILE A 97 -5.13 -2.06 -15.53
C ILE A 97 -5.31 -1.32 -14.19
N PRO A 98 -4.53 -0.26 -13.92
CA PRO A 98 -4.65 0.54 -12.70
C PRO A 98 -5.86 1.47 -12.73
N VAL A 99 -6.32 1.92 -11.57
CA VAL A 99 -7.44 2.87 -11.44
C VAL A 99 -7.11 4.28 -11.97
N VAL A 100 -5.85 4.73 -11.86
CA VAL A 100 -5.38 6.04 -12.35
C VAL A 100 -4.25 5.86 -13.37
N VAL A 101 -4.40 6.46 -14.56
CA VAL A 101 -3.41 6.44 -15.65
C VAL A 101 -3.00 7.86 -16.02
N GLY A 102 -1.70 8.13 -16.03
CA GLY A 102 -1.19 9.47 -16.33
C GLY A 102 -1.38 10.47 -15.19
N GLY A 103 -1.38 11.75 -15.57
CA GLY A 103 -1.51 12.89 -14.66
C GLY A 103 -0.21 13.67 -14.57
N HIS A 104 -0.23 14.81 -13.90
CA HIS A 104 0.96 15.61 -13.68
C HIS A 104 0.88 16.38 -12.36
N LEU A 105 2.04 16.83 -11.89
CA LEU A 105 2.19 17.73 -10.76
C LEU A 105 3.05 18.92 -11.18
N GLU A 106 2.57 20.12 -10.86
CA GLU A 106 3.38 21.33 -10.96
C GLU A 106 4.17 21.52 -9.67
N ILE A 107 5.48 21.70 -9.80
CA ILE A 107 6.38 21.99 -8.69
C ILE A 107 7.11 23.31 -8.97
N LEU A 108 7.42 24.05 -7.91
CA LEU A 108 8.21 25.27 -8.00
C LEU A 108 9.69 24.95 -7.77
N VAL A 109 10.55 25.36 -8.69
CA VAL A 109 12.01 25.26 -8.58
C VAL A 109 12.61 26.65 -8.76
N GLY A 110 12.85 27.35 -7.64
CA GLY A 110 13.16 28.78 -7.67
C GLY A 110 11.92 29.57 -8.07
N ASP A 111 12.01 30.34 -9.16
CA ASP A 111 10.88 31.10 -9.73
C ASP A 111 10.23 30.39 -10.93
N GLU A 112 10.70 29.19 -11.29
CA GLU A 112 10.19 28.42 -12.43
C GLU A 112 9.22 27.32 -11.98
N VAL A 113 8.10 27.21 -12.71
CA VAL A 113 7.20 26.06 -12.59
C VAL A 113 7.74 24.94 -13.47
N LYS A 114 7.93 23.77 -12.88
CA LYS A 114 8.25 22.52 -13.60
C LYS A 114 7.09 21.55 -13.48
N VAL A 115 6.82 20.86 -14.57
CA VAL A 115 5.80 19.80 -14.63
C VAL A 115 6.48 18.45 -14.46
N VAL A 116 6.00 17.64 -13.51
CA VAL A 116 6.40 16.25 -13.31
C VAL A 116 5.26 15.36 -13.73
N GLU A 117 5.48 14.54 -14.75
CA GLU A 117 4.50 13.58 -15.25
C GLU A 117 4.33 12.40 -14.28
N LEU A 118 3.09 11.98 -14.06
CA LEU A 118 2.77 10.76 -13.34
C LEU A 118 2.53 9.65 -14.34
N THR A 119 3.23 8.53 -14.17
CA THR A 119 2.97 7.35 -14.99
C THR A 119 1.61 6.72 -14.67
N ARG A 120 1.32 6.55 -13.37
CA ARG A 120 0.12 5.86 -12.86
C ARG A 120 -0.03 6.04 -11.36
N ALA A 121 -1.23 5.78 -10.85
CA ALA A 121 -1.44 5.40 -9.45
C ALA A 121 -2.41 4.22 -9.37
N HIS A 122 -2.18 3.35 -8.39
CA HIS A 122 -2.97 2.14 -8.22
C HIS A 122 -3.23 1.85 -6.75
N MET A 123 -4.25 1.05 -6.50
CA MET A 123 -4.60 0.60 -5.16
C MET A 123 -3.88 -0.69 -4.82
N GLU A 124 -3.43 -0.80 -3.58
CA GLU A 124 -2.90 -2.03 -3.02
C GLU A 124 -3.15 -2.08 -1.51
N GLU A 125 -3.02 -3.27 -0.94
CA GLU A 125 -2.95 -3.44 0.51
C GLU A 125 -1.52 -3.26 1.02
N ASP A 126 -1.37 -2.88 2.28
CA ASP A 126 -0.07 -2.74 2.92
C ASP A 126 0.34 -4.06 3.62
N ALA A 127 1.64 -4.22 3.85
CA ALA A 127 2.18 -5.29 4.69
C ALA A 127 2.12 -4.91 6.18
N GLY A 128 2.33 -5.90 7.05
CA GLY A 128 2.48 -5.69 8.49
C GLY A 128 3.80 -5.02 8.86
N LYS A 129 4.17 -5.07 10.13
CA LYS A 129 5.44 -4.52 10.64
C LYS A 129 6.30 -5.65 11.20
N SER A 130 7.53 -5.73 10.71
CA SER A 130 8.60 -6.54 11.31
C SER A 130 9.43 -5.68 12.27
N VAL A 131 9.68 -6.18 13.48
CA VAL A 131 10.50 -5.51 14.51
C VAL A 131 11.67 -6.40 14.89
N HIS A 132 12.88 -5.86 14.80
CA HIS A 132 14.14 -6.55 15.10
C HIS A 132 14.80 -5.86 16.29
N GLU A 133 14.33 -6.18 17.50
CA GLU A 133 14.83 -5.60 18.75
C GLU A 133 15.33 -6.70 19.69
N GLU A 134 16.22 -6.33 20.61
CA GLU A 134 16.66 -7.23 21.69
C GLU A 134 15.45 -7.67 22.54
N GLY A 135 15.38 -8.96 22.86
CA GLY A 135 14.29 -9.54 23.66
C GLY A 135 13.23 -10.31 22.88
N PHE A 136 13.19 -10.20 21.55
CA PHE A 136 12.45 -11.16 20.72
C PHE A 136 13.26 -12.45 20.60
N ILE A 137 12.90 -13.46 21.38
CA ILE A 137 13.58 -14.76 21.42
C ILE A 137 12.62 -15.86 20.93
N GLY A 138 13.13 -16.68 20.01
CA GLY A 138 12.40 -17.79 19.42
C GLY A 138 12.29 -18.99 20.35
N PRO A 139 11.55 -20.03 19.94
CA PRO A 139 11.32 -21.23 20.74
C PRO A 139 12.60 -22.01 21.08
N HIS A 140 13.72 -21.76 20.41
CA HIS A 140 15.01 -22.42 20.65
C HIS A 140 16.08 -21.49 21.24
N GLY A 141 15.70 -20.31 21.73
CA GLY A 141 16.62 -19.35 22.35
C GLY A 141 17.34 -18.44 21.35
N GLU A 142 17.00 -18.52 20.07
CA GLU A 142 17.57 -17.72 18.99
C GLU A 142 16.95 -16.31 18.95
N ALA A 143 17.75 -15.31 18.53
CA ALA A 143 17.21 -13.99 18.20
C ALA A 143 16.15 -14.14 17.10
N SER A 144 15.01 -13.51 17.32
CA SER A 144 13.81 -13.59 16.48
C SER A 144 13.28 -12.20 16.15
N SER A 145 12.30 -12.15 15.24
CA SER A 145 11.63 -10.90 14.85
C SER A 145 10.20 -10.89 15.37
N GLY A 146 9.76 -9.78 15.96
CA GLY A 146 8.37 -9.56 16.32
C GLY A 146 7.54 -9.16 15.10
N ILE A 147 6.41 -9.82 14.89
CA ILE A 147 5.51 -9.52 13.76
C ILE A 147 4.21 -8.92 14.29
N ASP A 148 3.92 -7.69 13.86
CA ASP A 148 2.65 -7.00 14.11
C ASP A 148 1.86 -6.81 12.80
N LEU A 149 0.73 -7.50 12.69
CA LEU A 149 -0.15 -7.49 11.52
C LEU A 149 -1.29 -6.48 11.64
N ASN A 150 -1.25 -5.55 12.61
CA ASN A 150 -2.19 -4.42 12.67
C ASN A 150 -2.26 -3.64 11.35
N ARG A 151 -1.11 -3.43 10.69
CA ARG A 151 -1.00 -2.67 9.44
C ARG A 151 -1.29 -3.51 8.18
N ALA A 152 -1.24 -4.84 8.27
CA ALA A 152 -1.47 -5.70 7.11
C ALA A 152 -2.92 -5.57 6.63
N GLY A 153 -3.11 -5.25 5.35
CA GLY A 153 -4.41 -5.15 4.69
C GLY A 153 -4.88 -3.74 4.33
#